data_AF-A0A024X590-F1
#
_entry.id   AF-A0A024X590-F1
#
_cell.length_a   1.000
_cell.length_b   1.000
_cell.length_c   1.000
_cell.angle_alpha   90.00
_cell.angle_beta   90.00
_cell.angle_gamma   90.00
#
_symmetry.space_group_name_H-M   'P 1'
#
loop_
_entity.id
_entity.type
_entity.pdbx_description
1 polymer ?
#
loop_
_entity_poly.entity_id
_entity_poly.type
_entity_poly.pdbx_seq_one_letter_code
_entity_poly.pdbx_strand_id
1 'polypeptide(L)'
;MGPQKPSQEEYNKVNNAKDLFDLIGKYIEKKVRDAALERKGNLKGNLKSAKYREGHNIVHANTNICHLIHTHDTNVTEGHGKEYPCANRSDIRFSDKQGAECDKSKIKDGNDEGGACAPYRRLHLCDQHLSHMKAEKINTKDNLLLEVCLAAQYEGQSIRVDHDKYKLDNDNSGSKLCTELARSFADIGDIVRGRDLYHGNKQEKEQREKLEDNLRKIFGNIYEGLTTTNGVKDHYEDGALEFYKLREDWWNANRQEVWKAITCDAGNAQYVGLTCSEGGSSAHEKCTCANGDVPTYFDYVPQYLRWFEEWAEDFCRKKKKKVENVKKQCRGKYGDGGKDRYCSRNGYDCTKTKRAI
;
A
#
# COMPACT_ATOMS: atom_id res chain seq x y z
N MET A 1 32.14 0.57 -3.71
CA MET A 1 31.76 1.87 -3.08
C MET A 1 30.35 1.72 -2.53
N GLY A 2 30.13 2.04 -1.25
CA GLY A 2 28.79 1.93 -0.65
C GLY A 2 27.81 2.97 -1.20
N PRO A 3 26.49 2.79 -0.96
CA PRO A 3 25.48 3.77 -1.36
C PRO A 3 25.81 5.14 -0.77
N GLN A 4 25.82 6.17 -1.62
CA GLN A 4 26.03 7.55 -1.18
C GLN A 4 24.69 8.19 -0.79
N LYS A 5 24.71 8.99 0.28
CA LYS A 5 23.57 9.82 0.65
C LYS A 5 23.27 10.83 -0.47
N PRO A 6 22.00 11.24 -0.65
CA PRO A 6 21.66 12.27 -1.61
C PRO A 6 22.47 13.55 -1.36
N SER A 7 22.96 14.14 -2.44
CA SER A 7 23.70 15.40 -2.45
C SER A 7 22.78 16.61 -2.26
N GLN A 8 23.37 17.76 -1.90
CA GLN A 8 22.62 19.02 -1.81
C GLN A 8 21.94 19.38 -3.15
N GLU A 9 22.60 19.10 -4.27
CA GLU A 9 22.04 19.36 -5.61
C GLU A 9 20.81 18.49 -5.90
N GLU A 10 20.80 17.24 -5.45
CA GLU A 10 19.64 16.36 -5.57
C GLU A 10 18.47 16.82 -4.69
N TYR A 11 18.75 17.24 -3.45
CA TYR A 11 17.73 17.83 -2.59
C TYR A 11 17.12 19.11 -3.18
N ASN A 12 17.92 19.93 -3.87
CA ASN A 12 17.44 21.14 -4.52
C ASN A 12 16.52 20.87 -5.74
N LYS A 13 16.47 19.63 -6.26
CA LYS A 13 15.61 19.23 -7.39
C LYS A 13 14.25 18.66 -6.95
N VAL A 14 14.03 18.50 -5.64
CA VAL A 14 12.80 17.95 -5.06
C VAL A 14 11.68 18.99 -5.12
N ASN A 15 10.52 18.64 -5.70
CA ASN A 15 9.41 19.59 -5.88
C ASN A 15 8.28 19.43 -4.85
N ASN A 16 8.19 18.27 -4.20
CA ASN A 16 7.13 17.95 -3.25
C ASN A 16 7.60 16.87 -2.24
N ALA A 17 6.76 16.58 -1.23
CA ALA A 17 7.09 15.59 -0.20
C ALA A 17 7.26 14.17 -0.75
N LYS A 18 6.46 13.77 -1.74
CA LYS A 18 6.58 12.47 -2.41
C LYS A 18 7.96 12.32 -3.08
N ASP A 19 8.41 13.32 -3.83
CA ASP A 19 9.72 13.31 -4.49
C ASP A 19 10.86 13.19 -3.46
N LEU A 20 10.74 13.87 -2.32
CA LEU A 20 11.69 13.78 -1.22
C LEU A 20 11.75 12.35 -0.66
N PHE A 21 10.58 11.74 -0.48
CA PHE A 21 10.43 10.40 0.05
C PHE A 21 10.98 9.34 -0.90
N ASP A 22 10.73 9.46 -2.20
CA ASP A 22 11.34 8.58 -3.21
C ASP A 22 12.87 8.74 -3.25
N LEU A 23 13.40 9.97 -3.15
CA LEU A 23 14.84 10.23 -3.13
C LEU A 23 15.54 9.58 -1.93
N ILE A 24 15.02 9.79 -0.72
CA ILE A 24 15.58 9.21 0.51
C ILE A 24 15.35 7.69 0.52
N GLY A 25 14.15 7.24 0.14
CA GLY A 25 13.79 5.83 0.04
C GLY A 25 14.72 5.06 -0.88
N LYS A 26 15.10 5.64 -2.04
CA LYS A 26 16.08 5.05 -2.98
C LYS A 26 17.43 4.80 -2.32
N TYR A 27 17.92 5.75 -1.54
CA TYR A 27 19.17 5.59 -0.79
C TYR A 27 19.08 4.47 0.25
N ILE A 28 17.97 4.39 1.00
CA ILE A 28 17.75 3.34 1.99
C ILE A 28 17.59 1.97 1.33
N GLU A 29 16.79 1.86 0.26
CA GLU A 29 16.59 0.62 -0.50
C GLU A 29 17.92 0.08 -1.01
N LYS A 30 18.75 0.93 -1.64
CA LYS A 30 20.07 0.53 -2.14
C LYS A 30 20.95 0.00 -1.02
N LYS A 31 20.96 0.67 0.14
CA LYS A 31 21.73 0.24 1.31
C LYS A 31 21.31 -1.15 1.81
N VAL A 32 20.01 -1.40 1.94
CA VAL A 32 19.50 -2.68 2.43
C VAL A 32 19.67 -3.78 1.37
N ARG A 33 19.39 -3.47 0.10
CA ARG A 33 19.55 -4.40 -1.02
C ARG A 33 21.00 -4.87 -1.16
N ASP A 34 21.95 -3.95 -1.12
CA ASP A 34 23.38 -4.28 -1.24
C ASP A 34 23.84 -5.14 -0.05
N ALA A 35 23.34 -4.88 1.16
CA ALA A 35 23.63 -5.68 2.35
C ALA A 35 23.01 -7.09 2.33
N ALA A 36 21.92 -7.28 1.57
CA ALA A 36 21.19 -8.55 1.44
C ALA A 36 21.56 -9.36 0.19
N LEU A 37 22.44 -8.86 -0.67
CA LEU A 37 22.67 -9.38 -2.02
C LEU A 37 23.05 -10.87 -2.04
N GLU A 38 23.98 -11.28 -1.16
CA GLU A 38 24.46 -12.65 -1.07
C GLU A 38 23.40 -13.64 -0.56
N ARG A 39 22.40 -13.16 0.19
CA ARG A 39 21.34 -13.99 0.79
C ARG A 39 20.05 -13.97 -0.03
N LYS A 40 19.90 -13.03 -0.96
CA LYS A 40 18.69 -12.81 -1.78
C LYS A 40 18.16 -14.09 -2.43
N GLY A 41 19.04 -14.94 -2.98
CA GLY A 41 18.64 -16.19 -3.64
C GLY A 41 17.94 -17.19 -2.71
N ASN A 42 18.33 -17.21 -1.43
CA ASN A 42 17.73 -18.09 -0.43
C ASN A 42 16.32 -17.64 -0.04
N LEU A 43 16.01 -16.35 -0.17
CA LEU A 43 14.72 -15.77 0.23
C LEU A 43 13.77 -15.47 -0.93
N LYS A 44 14.28 -15.39 -2.16
CA LYS A 44 13.48 -15.21 -3.36
C LYS A 44 12.51 -16.38 -3.51
N GLY A 45 11.22 -16.08 -3.47
CA GLY A 45 10.15 -17.01 -3.79
C GLY A 45 10.00 -17.20 -5.29
N ASN A 46 9.46 -18.35 -5.67
CA ASN A 46 9.16 -18.73 -7.03
C ASN A 46 7.72 -19.21 -7.11
N LEU A 47 6.85 -18.45 -7.78
CA LEU A 47 5.43 -18.81 -7.96
C LEU A 47 5.24 -20.18 -8.62
N LYS A 48 6.16 -20.63 -9.49
CA LYS A 48 6.10 -21.98 -10.09
C LYS A 48 6.27 -23.10 -9.07
N SER A 49 7.00 -22.81 -8.00
CA SER A 49 7.23 -23.74 -6.89
C SER A 49 6.14 -23.68 -5.83
N ALA A 50 5.28 -22.64 -5.87
CA ALA A 50 4.17 -22.51 -4.93
C ALA A 50 3.15 -23.62 -5.20
N LYS A 51 2.72 -24.27 -4.12
CA LYS A 51 1.84 -25.43 -4.13
C LYS A 51 0.69 -25.22 -3.17
N TYR A 52 -0.50 -25.60 -3.58
CA TYR A 52 -1.68 -25.61 -2.73
C TYR A 52 -2.34 -26.99 -2.74
N ARG A 53 -3.16 -27.26 -1.71
CA ARG A 53 -3.91 -28.52 -1.60
C ARG A 53 -5.34 -28.34 -2.09
N GLU A 54 -5.73 -29.17 -3.04
CA GLU A 54 -7.11 -29.30 -3.53
C GLU A 54 -7.62 -30.70 -3.18
N GLY A 55 -8.37 -30.81 -2.09
CA GLY A 55 -8.73 -32.09 -1.50
C GLY A 55 -7.50 -32.88 -1.07
N HIS A 56 -7.27 -34.04 -1.69
CA HIS A 56 -6.09 -34.88 -1.47
C HIS A 56 -4.94 -34.61 -2.45
N ASN A 57 -5.16 -33.75 -3.45
CA ASN A 57 -4.18 -33.48 -4.50
C ASN A 57 -3.32 -32.27 -4.14
N ILE A 58 -2.08 -32.27 -4.61
CA ILE A 58 -1.17 -31.11 -4.57
C ILE A 58 -1.13 -30.53 -5.97
N VAL A 59 -1.50 -29.26 -6.09
CA VAL A 59 -1.57 -28.54 -7.36
C VAL A 59 -0.59 -27.36 -7.33
N HIS A 60 -0.07 -27.01 -8.50
CA HIS A 60 0.80 -25.85 -8.68
C HIS A 60 -0.02 -24.59 -8.89
N ALA A 61 0.39 -23.49 -8.28
CA ALA A 61 -0.25 -22.20 -8.49
C ALA A 61 -0.11 -21.72 -9.95
N ASN A 62 -1.08 -20.92 -10.39
CA ASN A 62 -0.97 -20.20 -11.64
C ASN A 62 0.31 -19.34 -11.64
N THR A 63 1.12 -19.53 -12.68
CA THR A 63 2.39 -18.82 -12.82
C THR A 63 2.23 -17.41 -13.36
N ASN A 64 1.05 -17.11 -13.94
CA ASN A 64 0.69 -15.75 -14.34
C ASN A 64 0.15 -14.99 -13.12
N ILE A 65 1.00 -14.12 -12.59
CA ILE A 65 0.74 -13.31 -11.39
C ILE A 65 -0.46 -12.37 -11.52
N CYS A 66 -0.95 -12.11 -12.75
CA CYS A 66 -2.11 -11.28 -12.99
C CYS A 66 -3.42 -12.05 -13.08
N HIS A 67 -3.35 -13.38 -13.13
CA HIS A 67 -4.52 -14.26 -13.23
C HIS A 67 -4.58 -15.22 -12.03
N LEU A 68 -4.10 -14.80 -10.85
CA LEU A 68 -4.28 -15.56 -9.62
C LEU A 68 -5.74 -15.52 -9.21
N ILE A 69 -6.34 -16.67 -8.91
CA ILE A 69 -7.74 -16.78 -8.54
C ILE A 69 -7.85 -17.13 -7.07
N HIS A 70 -8.47 -16.28 -6.27
CA HIS A 70 -8.52 -16.46 -4.81
C HIS A 70 -9.26 -17.73 -4.34
N THR A 71 -10.06 -18.38 -5.19
CA THR A 71 -10.73 -19.66 -4.89
C THR A 71 -9.91 -20.88 -5.27
N HIS A 72 -8.81 -20.70 -6.01
CA HIS A 72 -7.98 -21.79 -6.54
C HIS A 72 -6.51 -21.63 -6.14
N ASP A 73 -5.91 -20.49 -6.43
CA ASP A 73 -4.49 -20.19 -6.20
C ASP A 73 -4.22 -19.71 -4.76
N THR A 74 -4.67 -20.47 -3.76
CA THR A 74 -4.47 -20.15 -2.34
C THR A 74 -4.42 -21.41 -1.45
N ASN A 75 -3.70 -21.32 -0.35
CA ASN A 75 -3.73 -22.28 0.76
C ASN A 75 -4.68 -21.86 1.90
N VAL A 76 -5.34 -20.71 1.77
CA VAL A 76 -6.38 -20.24 2.69
C VAL A 76 -7.68 -20.99 2.36
N THR A 77 -7.92 -22.12 3.03
CA THR A 77 -9.04 -23.03 2.70
C THR A 77 -10.18 -23.02 3.72
N GLU A 78 -10.22 -22.10 4.68
CA GLU A 78 -11.27 -22.07 5.70
C GLU A 78 -12.46 -21.19 5.30
N GLY A 79 -13.35 -21.69 4.45
CA GLY A 79 -14.81 -21.40 4.42
C GLY A 79 -15.36 -20.03 3.99
N HIS A 80 -16.56 -20.06 3.38
CA HIS A 80 -17.54 -18.97 3.25
C HIS A 80 -17.04 -17.62 2.68
N GLY A 81 -16.08 -17.62 1.76
CA GLY A 81 -15.57 -16.40 1.13
C GLY A 81 -14.43 -15.72 1.91
N LYS A 82 -13.85 -16.37 2.93
CA LYS A 82 -12.68 -15.88 3.68
C LYS A 82 -11.39 -15.92 2.87
N GLU A 83 -11.38 -16.69 1.79
CA GLU A 83 -10.34 -16.71 0.77
C GLU A 83 -10.32 -15.43 -0.08
N TYR A 84 -11.41 -14.64 -0.09
CA TYR A 84 -11.48 -13.41 -0.87
C TYR A 84 -10.69 -12.27 -0.18
N PRO A 85 -9.65 -11.70 -0.81
CA PRO A 85 -8.79 -10.70 -0.17
C PRO A 85 -9.51 -9.43 0.28
N CYS A 86 -10.55 -9.01 -0.45
CA CYS A 86 -11.33 -7.81 -0.13
C CYS A 86 -12.62 -8.11 0.67
N ALA A 87 -12.77 -9.32 1.25
CA ALA A 87 -13.98 -9.67 2.02
C ALA A 87 -14.23 -8.67 3.16
N ASN A 88 -15.48 -8.20 3.28
CA ASN A 88 -15.91 -7.19 4.27
C ASN A 88 -15.15 -5.85 4.20
N ARG A 89 -14.47 -5.55 3.08
CA ARG A 89 -13.87 -4.23 2.83
C ARG A 89 -14.82 -3.35 2.04
N SER A 90 -14.68 -2.03 2.17
CA SER A 90 -15.46 -1.09 1.36
C SER A 90 -14.94 -1.10 -0.08
N ASP A 91 -15.85 -1.14 -1.05
CA ASP A 91 -15.53 -0.91 -2.47
C ASP A 91 -15.12 0.55 -2.74
N ILE A 92 -15.38 1.46 -1.80
CA ILE A 92 -14.97 2.86 -1.90
C ILE A 92 -13.56 2.97 -1.33
N ARG A 93 -12.62 3.47 -2.13
CA ARG A 93 -11.23 3.73 -1.76
C ARG A 93 -11.00 5.22 -1.53
N PHE A 94 -11.67 6.07 -2.31
CA PHE A 94 -11.48 7.52 -2.31
C PHE A 94 -12.72 8.29 -1.85
N SER A 95 -13.09 8.14 -0.57
CA SER A 95 -14.31 8.76 -0.02
C SER A 95 -14.24 10.29 0.04
N ASP A 96 -15.33 10.97 -0.32
CA ASP A 96 -15.50 12.43 -0.12
C ASP A 96 -16.16 12.80 1.21
N LYS A 97 -16.53 11.79 1.99
CA LYS A 97 -17.31 11.91 3.22
C LYS A 97 -16.55 11.35 4.42
N GLN A 98 -15.97 10.15 4.26
CA GLN A 98 -15.20 9.47 5.31
C GLN A 98 -13.74 9.90 5.26
N GLY A 99 -13.08 9.90 6.42
CA GLY A 99 -11.70 10.36 6.61
C GLY A 99 -10.76 9.25 7.06
N ALA A 100 -9.52 9.65 7.37
CA ALA A 100 -8.53 8.79 8.03
C ALA A 100 -8.97 8.47 9.48
N GLU A 101 -8.48 7.34 9.99
CA GLU A 101 -8.65 6.92 11.38
C GLU A 101 -7.42 7.32 12.19
N CYS A 102 -7.62 8.11 13.26
CA CYS A 102 -6.55 8.67 14.07
C CYS A 102 -6.68 8.30 15.56
N ASP A 103 -7.67 7.50 15.93
CA ASP A 103 -7.90 7.14 17.33
C ASP A 103 -6.72 6.31 17.87
N LYS A 104 -6.15 6.74 19.01
CA LYS A 104 -5.05 6.04 19.71
C LYS A 104 -5.39 4.59 20.05
N SER A 105 -6.67 4.26 20.19
CA SER A 105 -7.15 2.89 20.43
C SER A 105 -7.13 2.00 19.19
N LYS A 106 -6.92 2.56 17.99
CA LYS A 106 -6.91 1.86 16.69
C LYS A 106 -5.57 1.94 15.94
N ILE A 107 -4.67 2.81 16.40
CA ILE A 107 -3.35 3.05 15.84
C ILE A 107 -2.29 2.68 16.89
N LYS A 108 -1.37 1.81 16.50
CA LYS A 108 -0.22 1.41 17.32
C LYS A 108 0.63 2.63 17.64
N ASP A 109 1.14 2.69 18.87
CA ASP A 109 1.99 3.76 19.40
C ASP A 109 1.32 5.16 19.42
N GLY A 110 0.00 5.25 19.23
CA GLY A 110 -0.77 6.48 19.42
C GLY A 110 -0.95 6.82 20.91
N ASN A 111 -0.88 8.10 21.25
CA ASN A 111 -1.13 8.59 22.61
C ASN A 111 -1.98 9.88 22.60
N ASP A 112 -2.20 10.47 23.77
CA ASP A 112 -3.01 11.70 23.92
C ASP A 112 -2.32 12.97 23.35
N GLU A 113 -1.02 12.92 23.13
CA GLU A 113 -0.22 14.03 22.59
C GLU A 113 -0.09 13.97 21.06
N GLY A 114 -0.38 12.82 20.45
CA GLY A 114 -0.38 12.65 19.01
C GLY A 114 -0.27 11.19 18.55
N GLY A 115 -0.48 10.98 17.26
CA GLY A 115 -0.39 9.67 16.64
C GLY A 115 -0.44 9.73 15.11
N ALA A 116 -0.29 8.57 14.47
CA ALA A 116 -0.49 8.44 13.04
C ALA A 116 -2.00 8.41 12.70
N CYS A 117 -2.35 8.76 11.47
CA CYS A 117 -3.72 8.66 10.96
C CYS A 117 -3.74 7.66 9.80
N ALA A 118 -4.31 6.48 9.99
CA ALA A 118 -4.44 5.48 8.93
C ALA A 118 -5.42 6.00 7.85
N PRO A 119 -4.98 6.18 6.60
CA PRO A 119 -5.81 6.74 5.55
C PRO A 119 -6.94 5.78 5.16
N TYR A 120 -8.05 6.32 4.63
CA TYR A 120 -9.26 5.54 4.33
C TYR A 120 -8.99 4.34 3.41
N ARG A 121 -8.06 4.48 2.45
CA ARG A 121 -7.56 3.39 1.61
C ARG A 121 -6.96 2.25 2.46
N ARG A 122 -6.05 2.56 3.39
CA ARG A 122 -5.44 1.56 4.29
C ARG A 122 -6.47 0.84 5.15
N LEU A 123 -7.51 1.54 5.64
CA LEU A 123 -8.57 0.92 6.47
C LEU A 123 -9.28 -0.22 5.75
N HIS A 124 -9.34 -0.15 4.42
CA HIS A 124 -10.05 -1.11 3.60
C HIS A 124 -9.13 -2.00 2.76
N LEU A 125 -7.82 -2.00 3.00
CA LEU A 125 -6.83 -2.80 2.26
C LEU A 125 -7.30 -4.25 2.05
N CYS A 126 -7.15 -4.78 0.83
CA CYS A 126 -7.54 -6.15 0.47
C CYS A 126 -6.53 -7.19 0.97
N ASP A 127 -6.54 -7.43 2.28
CA ASP A 127 -5.63 -8.34 2.99
C ASP A 127 -6.34 -9.35 3.90
N GLN A 128 -7.66 -9.49 3.73
CA GLN A 128 -8.50 -10.22 4.68
C GLN A 128 -8.10 -11.70 4.79
N HIS A 129 -7.80 -12.35 3.66
CA HIS A 129 -7.41 -13.76 3.61
C HIS A 129 -6.10 -14.04 4.34
N LEU A 130 -5.21 -13.04 4.45
CA LEU A 130 -3.93 -13.20 5.15
C LEU A 130 -4.13 -13.59 6.62
N SER A 131 -5.15 -13.05 7.28
CA SER A 131 -5.50 -13.38 8.68
C SER A 131 -6.01 -14.82 8.85
N HIS A 132 -6.34 -15.49 7.74
CA HIS A 132 -6.79 -16.88 7.69
C HIS A 132 -5.72 -17.84 7.16
N MET A 133 -4.51 -17.34 6.88
CA MET A 133 -3.35 -18.21 6.61
C MET A 133 -3.12 -19.18 7.76
N LYS A 134 -2.51 -20.31 7.42
CA LYS A 134 -2.15 -21.34 8.37
C LYS A 134 -0.72 -21.76 8.14
N ALA A 135 0.11 -21.65 9.16
CA ALA A 135 1.53 -21.92 9.06
C ALA A 135 1.84 -23.37 8.66
N GLU A 136 0.94 -24.32 8.91
CA GLU A 136 1.09 -25.71 8.47
C GLU A 136 0.84 -25.92 6.96
N LYS A 137 0.19 -24.97 6.27
CA LYS A 137 -0.07 -25.01 4.82
C LYS A 137 0.84 -24.06 4.04
N ILE A 138 1.19 -22.94 4.66
CA ILE A 138 1.99 -21.87 4.07
C ILE A 138 3.31 -21.83 4.84
N ASN A 139 4.21 -22.77 4.57
CA ASN A 139 5.46 -22.92 5.32
C ASN A 139 6.72 -22.68 4.48
N THR A 140 6.57 -22.17 3.27
CA THR A 140 7.68 -21.90 2.36
C THR A 140 7.65 -20.44 1.89
N LYS A 141 8.81 -19.94 1.48
CA LYS A 141 8.94 -18.63 0.83
C LYS A 141 8.09 -18.50 -0.44
N ASP A 142 7.86 -19.62 -1.13
CA ASP A 142 7.08 -19.69 -2.37
C ASP A 142 5.58 -19.56 -2.10
N ASN A 143 5.07 -20.29 -1.09
CA ASN A 143 3.66 -20.21 -0.70
C ASN A 143 3.35 -18.85 -0.05
N LEU A 144 4.27 -18.28 0.74
CA LEU A 144 4.09 -16.93 1.27
C LEU A 144 4.03 -15.89 0.14
N LEU A 145 4.90 -16.03 -0.87
CA LEU A 145 4.89 -15.14 -2.04
C LEU A 145 3.54 -15.19 -2.76
N LEU A 146 2.96 -16.38 -2.94
CA LEU A 146 1.65 -16.55 -3.56
C LEU A 146 0.56 -15.75 -2.83
N GLU A 147 0.42 -15.91 -1.52
CA GLU A 147 -0.64 -15.25 -0.75
C GLU A 147 -0.48 -13.72 -0.73
N VAL A 148 0.76 -13.22 -0.67
CA VAL A 148 1.07 -11.79 -0.71
C VAL A 148 0.79 -11.21 -2.10
N CYS A 149 1.15 -11.92 -3.17
CA CYS A 149 0.80 -11.52 -4.54
C CYS A 149 -0.72 -11.54 -4.77
N LEU A 150 -1.44 -12.47 -4.17
CA LEU A 150 -2.90 -12.50 -4.21
C LEU A 150 -3.50 -11.25 -3.52
N ALA A 151 -3.01 -10.86 -2.35
CA ALA A 151 -3.43 -9.61 -1.69
C ALA A 151 -3.17 -8.40 -2.60
N ALA A 152 -1.97 -8.31 -3.15
CA ALA A 152 -1.54 -7.23 -4.02
C ALA A 152 -2.39 -7.12 -5.30
N GLN A 153 -2.66 -8.24 -5.98
CA GLN A 153 -3.47 -8.26 -7.21
C GLN A 153 -4.88 -7.71 -6.96
N TYR A 154 -5.56 -8.21 -5.92
CA TYR A 154 -6.93 -7.80 -5.61
C TYR A 154 -7.01 -6.37 -5.06
N GLU A 155 -6.01 -5.93 -4.29
CA GLU A 155 -5.89 -4.52 -3.88
C GLU A 155 -5.73 -3.60 -5.09
N GLY A 156 -4.86 -3.97 -6.04
CA GLY A 156 -4.64 -3.21 -7.27
C GLY A 156 -5.89 -3.09 -8.12
N GLN A 157 -6.62 -4.19 -8.28
CA GLN A 157 -7.91 -4.23 -8.97
C GLN A 157 -8.95 -3.32 -8.29
N SER A 158 -9.07 -3.39 -6.96
CA SER A 158 -10.01 -2.57 -6.18
C SER A 158 -9.71 -1.07 -6.33
N ILE A 159 -8.44 -0.68 -6.21
CA ILE A 159 -8.00 0.71 -6.43
C ILE A 159 -8.32 1.17 -7.84
N ARG A 160 -7.99 0.37 -8.86
CA ARG A 160 -8.24 0.71 -10.26
C ARG A 160 -9.72 1.00 -10.52
N VAL A 161 -10.60 0.10 -10.09
CA VAL A 161 -12.05 0.22 -10.32
C VAL A 161 -12.61 1.48 -9.66
N ASP A 162 -12.20 1.79 -8.43
CA ASP A 162 -12.67 2.99 -7.75
C ASP A 162 -12.08 4.26 -8.36
N HIS A 163 -10.79 4.25 -8.69
CA HIS A 163 -10.10 5.36 -9.34
C HIS A 163 -10.80 5.77 -10.66
N ASP A 164 -11.20 4.81 -11.49
CA ASP A 164 -11.87 5.06 -12.76
C ASP A 164 -13.27 5.68 -12.58
N LYS A 165 -13.99 5.33 -11.49
CA LYS A 165 -15.28 5.94 -11.13
C LYS A 165 -15.14 7.39 -10.67
N TYR A 166 -14.06 7.70 -9.95
CA TYR A 166 -13.89 9.00 -9.29
C TYR A 166 -13.06 10.03 -10.06
N LYS A 167 -12.60 9.71 -11.29
CA LYS A 167 -11.86 10.59 -12.23
C LYS A 167 -11.19 11.78 -11.52
N LEU A 168 -10.15 11.48 -10.74
CA LEU A 168 -9.58 12.40 -9.76
C LEU A 168 -9.01 13.71 -10.34
N ASP A 169 -8.90 13.86 -11.65
CA ASP A 169 -8.91 15.08 -12.47
C ASP A 169 -8.66 14.59 -13.92
N ASN A 170 -9.19 15.26 -14.95
CA ASN A 170 -9.00 14.81 -16.35
C ASN A 170 -7.54 14.92 -16.84
N ASP A 171 -6.69 15.72 -16.19
CA ASP A 171 -5.35 16.05 -16.69
C ASP A 171 -4.21 15.18 -16.09
N ASN A 172 -4.45 14.39 -15.04
CA ASN A 172 -3.40 13.65 -14.31
C ASN A 172 -3.84 12.29 -13.73
N SER A 173 -4.90 11.69 -14.28
CA SER A 173 -5.51 10.47 -13.73
C SER A 173 -4.55 9.27 -13.66
N GLY A 174 -3.69 9.08 -14.67
CA GLY A 174 -2.71 7.98 -14.69
C GLY A 174 -1.67 8.06 -13.56
N SER A 175 -1.13 9.27 -13.28
CA SER A 175 -0.13 9.46 -12.23
C SER A 175 -0.71 9.29 -10.83
N LYS A 176 -1.96 9.71 -10.61
CA LYS A 176 -2.62 9.55 -9.32
C LYS A 176 -2.82 8.07 -8.99
N LEU A 177 -3.27 7.26 -9.96
CA LEU A 177 -3.41 5.83 -9.75
C LEU A 177 -2.10 5.16 -9.31
N CYS A 178 -1.00 5.41 -10.02
CA CYS A 178 0.27 4.76 -9.69
C CYS A 178 0.77 5.16 -8.28
N THR A 179 0.51 6.38 -7.83
CA THR A 179 0.79 6.82 -6.45
C THR A 179 -0.05 6.05 -5.43
N GLU A 180 -1.34 5.83 -5.70
CA GLU A 180 -2.20 5.04 -4.80
C GLU A 180 -1.76 3.57 -4.72
N LEU A 181 -1.36 2.98 -5.86
CA LEU A 181 -0.79 1.64 -5.89
C LEU A 181 0.54 1.58 -5.11
N ALA A 182 1.39 2.61 -5.20
CA ALA A 182 2.62 2.73 -4.42
C ALA A 182 2.36 2.80 -2.91
N ARG A 183 1.34 3.54 -2.49
CA ARG A 183 0.89 3.62 -1.09
C ARG A 183 0.42 2.27 -0.57
N SER A 184 -0.45 1.56 -1.31
CA SER A 184 -0.91 0.21 -0.93
C SER A 184 0.22 -0.82 -0.94
N PHE A 185 1.13 -0.76 -1.92
CA PHE A 185 2.31 -1.62 -1.96
C PHE A 185 3.19 -1.46 -0.72
N ALA A 186 3.43 -0.21 -0.29
CA ALA A 186 4.22 0.05 0.91
C ALA A 186 3.53 -0.43 2.20
N ASP A 187 2.20 -0.29 2.29
CA ASP A 187 1.43 -0.81 3.42
C ASP A 187 1.41 -2.34 3.47
N ILE A 188 1.27 -3.03 2.34
CA ILE A 188 1.42 -4.49 2.26
C ILE A 188 2.82 -4.89 2.72
N GLY A 189 3.85 -4.15 2.31
CA GLY A 189 5.22 -4.35 2.77
C GLY A 189 5.38 -4.20 4.27
N ASP A 190 4.76 -3.20 4.88
CA ASP A 190 4.80 -3.01 6.34
C ASP A 190 4.04 -4.09 7.11
N ILE A 191 2.93 -4.61 6.56
CA ILE A 191 2.25 -5.79 7.12
C ILE A 191 3.19 -7.00 7.07
N VAL A 192 3.79 -7.29 5.91
CA VAL A 192 4.72 -8.42 5.76
C VAL A 192 5.93 -8.29 6.66
N ARG A 193 6.39 -7.07 6.98
CA ARG A 193 7.57 -6.80 7.82
C ARG A 193 7.26 -6.61 9.31
N GLY A 194 5.98 -6.59 9.71
CA GLY A 194 5.57 -6.40 11.10
C GLY A 194 5.73 -4.95 11.58
N ARG A 195 5.67 -4.00 10.66
CA ARG A 195 5.84 -2.55 10.88
C ARG A 195 4.55 -1.75 10.76
N ASP A 196 3.46 -2.39 10.32
CA ASP A 196 2.19 -1.71 10.16
C ASP A 196 1.62 -1.23 11.51
N LEU A 197 1.13 0.01 11.52
CA LEU A 197 0.64 0.72 12.68
C LEU A 197 -0.88 0.57 12.86
N TYR A 198 -1.63 -0.01 11.92
CA TYR A 198 -3.09 -0.06 12.00
C TYR A 198 -3.58 -1.39 12.59
N HIS A 199 -4.13 -1.35 13.81
CA HIS A 199 -4.79 -2.51 14.42
C HIS A 199 -6.31 -2.43 14.42
N GLY A 200 -6.90 -1.27 14.12
CA GLY A 200 -8.34 -1.13 13.87
C GLY A 200 -9.23 -1.34 15.09
N ASN A 201 -10.51 -1.63 14.86
CA ASN A 201 -11.46 -1.91 15.94
C ASN A 201 -11.15 -3.24 16.66
N LYS A 202 -11.89 -3.60 17.72
CA LYS A 202 -11.63 -4.82 18.50
C LYS A 202 -11.55 -6.10 17.63
N GLN A 203 -12.46 -6.28 16.68
CA GLN A 203 -12.49 -7.46 15.80
C GLN A 203 -11.32 -7.45 14.81
N GLU A 204 -11.01 -6.27 14.24
CA GLU A 204 -9.85 -6.12 13.36
C GLU A 204 -8.55 -6.37 14.12
N LYS A 205 -8.45 -5.92 15.37
CA LYS A 205 -7.28 -6.14 16.21
C LYS A 205 -7.03 -7.62 16.45
N GLU A 206 -8.07 -8.39 16.78
CA GLU A 206 -7.97 -9.85 16.92
C GLU A 206 -7.53 -10.54 15.61
N GLN A 207 -8.02 -10.06 14.45
CA GLN A 207 -7.58 -10.57 13.14
C GLN A 207 -6.11 -10.23 12.85
N ARG A 208 -5.66 -9.02 13.20
CA ARG A 208 -4.28 -8.55 13.02
C ARG A 208 -3.31 -9.30 13.93
N GLU A 209 -3.68 -9.55 15.18
CA GLU A 209 -2.91 -10.39 16.11
C GLU A 209 -2.76 -11.81 15.55
N LYS A 210 -3.84 -12.39 14.99
CA LYS A 210 -3.78 -13.69 14.31
C LYS A 210 -2.88 -13.67 13.08
N LEU A 211 -2.97 -12.61 12.26
CA LEU A 211 -2.11 -12.42 11.10
C LEU A 211 -0.63 -12.38 11.50
N GLU A 212 -0.27 -11.61 12.52
CA GLU A 212 1.12 -11.52 12.96
C GLU A 212 1.62 -12.83 13.59
N ASP A 213 0.81 -13.53 14.38
CA ASP A 213 1.18 -14.85 14.90
C ASP A 213 1.40 -15.86 13.77
N ASN A 214 0.56 -15.82 12.73
CA ASN A 214 0.74 -16.63 11.54
C ASN A 214 2.03 -16.25 10.80
N LEU A 215 2.26 -14.96 10.51
CA LEU A 215 3.48 -14.51 9.83
C LEU A 215 4.72 -14.93 10.62
N ARG A 216 4.73 -14.78 11.95
CA ARG A 216 5.81 -15.24 12.81
C ARG A 216 6.10 -16.74 12.64
N LYS A 217 5.07 -17.58 12.69
CA LYS A 217 5.22 -19.03 12.49
C LYS A 217 5.70 -19.38 11.08
N ILE A 218 5.17 -18.71 10.06
CA ILE A 218 5.56 -18.89 8.66
C ILE A 218 7.04 -18.53 8.47
N PHE A 219 7.48 -17.39 9.01
CA PHE A 219 8.88 -16.97 8.95
C PHE A 219 9.80 -17.89 9.77
N GLY A 220 9.32 -18.44 10.90
CA GLY A 220 10.03 -19.50 11.62
C GLY A 220 10.24 -20.76 10.76
N ASN A 221 9.20 -21.19 10.02
CA ASN A 221 9.35 -22.31 9.09
C ASN A 221 10.31 -21.99 7.93
N ILE A 222 10.25 -20.77 7.39
CA ILE A 222 11.19 -20.32 6.35
C ILE A 222 12.63 -20.31 6.89
N TYR A 223 12.83 -19.83 8.11
CA TYR A 223 14.12 -19.83 8.80
C TYR A 223 14.68 -21.25 8.96
N GLU A 224 13.85 -22.20 9.41
CA GLU A 224 14.27 -23.60 9.53
C GLU A 224 14.64 -24.23 8.17
N GLY A 225 13.99 -23.80 7.09
CA GLY A 225 14.30 -24.22 5.73
C GLY A 225 15.52 -23.53 5.09
N LEU A 226 16.17 -22.57 5.76
CA LEU A 226 17.37 -21.91 5.23
C LEU A 226 18.57 -22.86 5.23
N THR A 227 19.42 -22.72 4.22
CA THR A 227 20.70 -23.43 4.17
C THR A 227 21.61 -22.97 5.29
N THR A 228 22.29 -23.93 5.94
CA THR A 228 23.38 -23.67 6.88
C THR A 228 24.70 -23.35 6.17
N THR A 229 24.78 -23.60 4.86
CA THR A 229 25.95 -23.29 4.06
C THR A 229 26.17 -21.77 4.00
N ASN A 230 27.43 -21.34 4.14
CA ASN A 230 27.85 -19.93 4.12
C ASN A 230 27.23 -19.05 5.24
N GLY A 231 26.74 -19.64 6.34
CA GLY A 231 26.26 -18.88 7.50
C GLY A 231 24.98 -18.07 7.25
N VAL A 232 24.19 -18.42 6.22
CA VAL A 232 22.95 -17.70 5.89
C VAL A 232 21.93 -17.80 7.03
N LYS A 233 21.76 -18.99 7.61
CA LYS A 233 20.86 -19.21 8.75
C LYS A 233 21.34 -18.40 9.98
N ASP A 234 22.62 -18.51 10.33
CA ASP A 234 23.25 -17.82 11.46
C ASP A 234 23.08 -16.29 11.41
N HIS A 235 23.06 -15.69 10.22
CA HIS A 235 22.82 -14.25 10.06
C HIS A 235 21.46 -13.79 10.64
N TYR A 236 20.45 -14.65 10.57
CA TYR A 236 19.10 -14.38 11.08
C TYR A 236 18.88 -14.96 12.47
N GLU A 237 19.89 -15.59 13.07
CA GLU A 237 19.86 -16.04 14.46
C GLU A 237 20.10 -14.83 15.37
N ASP A 238 19.05 -14.03 15.59
CA ASP A 238 19.12 -12.82 16.42
C ASP A 238 18.36 -12.94 17.75
N GLY A 239 17.87 -14.15 18.08
CA GLY A 239 17.08 -14.43 19.27
C GLY A 239 15.70 -13.76 19.29
N ALA A 240 15.34 -13.01 18.25
CA ALA A 240 14.03 -12.38 18.15
C ALA A 240 13.02 -13.36 17.56
N LEU A 241 11.98 -13.66 18.33
CA LEU A 241 10.85 -14.48 17.86
C LEU A 241 10.14 -13.86 16.66
N GLU A 242 10.33 -12.57 16.39
CA GLU A 242 9.63 -11.81 15.36
C GLU A 242 10.32 -11.82 13.98
N PHE A 243 11.55 -12.37 13.89
CA PHE A 243 12.30 -12.55 12.63
C PHE A 243 12.46 -11.27 11.77
N TYR A 244 12.51 -10.08 12.38
CA TYR A 244 12.46 -8.81 11.65
C TYR A 244 13.50 -8.72 10.52
N LYS A 245 14.76 -9.11 10.76
CA LYS A 245 15.80 -9.11 9.71
C LYS A 245 15.44 -10.02 8.53
N LEU A 246 14.93 -11.21 8.80
CA LEU A 246 14.50 -12.16 7.78
C LEU A 246 13.29 -11.64 7.00
N ARG A 247 12.32 -11.01 7.68
CA ARG A 247 11.14 -10.40 7.05
C ARG A 247 11.53 -9.23 6.12
N GLU A 248 12.46 -8.37 6.55
CA GLU A 248 13.01 -7.28 5.74
C GLU A 248 13.69 -7.82 4.47
N ASP A 249 14.63 -8.77 4.61
CA ASP A 249 15.39 -9.31 3.48
C ASP A 249 14.47 -10.13 2.54
N TRP A 250 13.43 -10.79 3.07
CA TRP A 250 12.40 -11.47 2.27
C TRP A 250 11.58 -10.49 1.45
N TRP A 251 11.08 -9.40 2.06
CA TRP A 251 10.38 -8.35 1.31
C TRP A 251 11.29 -7.81 0.21
N ASN A 252 12.54 -7.50 0.53
CA ASN A 252 13.50 -6.95 -0.42
C ASN A 252 13.76 -7.90 -1.61
N ALA A 253 13.82 -9.21 -1.37
CA ALA A 253 13.96 -10.23 -2.41
C ALA A 253 12.72 -10.33 -3.31
N ASN A 254 11.52 -10.09 -2.77
CA ASN A 254 10.25 -10.42 -3.41
C ASN A 254 9.42 -9.22 -3.89
N ARG A 255 9.74 -8.00 -3.45
CA ARG A 255 9.00 -6.75 -3.71
C ARG A 255 8.69 -6.51 -5.20
N GLN A 256 9.57 -6.95 -6.10
CA GLN A 256 9.35 -6.83 -7.54
C GLN A 256 8.19 -7.70 -8.05
N GLU A 257 7.99 -8.91 -7.53
CA GLU A 257 6.84 -9.73 -7.91
C GLU A 257 5.55 -9.16 -7.31
N VAL A 258 5.60 -8.70 -6.06
CA VAL A 258 4.45 -8.05 -5.41
C VAL A 258 4.03 -6.78 -6.18
N TRP A 259 4.99 -6.01 -6.70
CA TRP A 259 4.71 -4.87 -7.57
C TRP A 259 4.04 -5.26 -8.88
N LYS A 260 4.53 -6.31 -9.56
CA LYS A 260 3.87 -6.83 -10.76
C LYS A 260 2.42 -7.22 -10.48
N ALA A 261 2.16 -7.87 -9.35
CA ALA A 261 0.80 -8.25 -8.94
C ALA A 261 -0.12 -7.03 -8.76
N ILE A 262 0.28 -6.02 -7.98
CA ILE A 262 -0.57 -4.85 -7.69
C ILE A 262 -0.81 -3.96 -8.92
N THR A 263 0.03 -4.07 -9.94
CA THR A 263 -0.05 -3.25 -11.16
C THR A 263 -0.68 -3.98 -12.36
N CYS A 264 -1.19 -5.20 -12.19
CA CYS A 264 -1.72 -6.00 -13.30
C CYS A 264 -2.77 -5.27 -14.16
N ASP A 265 -3.71 -4.59 -13.50
CA ASP A 265 -4.78 -3.79 -14.13
C ASP A 265 -4.41 -2.31 -14.25
N ALA A 266 -3.14 -1.94 -14.15
CA ALA A 266 -2.70 -0.56 -14.19
C ALA A 266 -2.60 0.04 -15.62
N GLY A 267 -3.03 -0.68 -16.67
CA GLY A 267 -3.23 -0.13 -18.02
C GLY A 267 -2.04 0.68 -18.55
N ASN A 268 -2.30 1.84 -19.17
CA ASN A 268 -1.24 2.77 -19.64
C ASN A 268 -0.87 3.83 -18.59
N ALA A 269 -1.17 3.60 -17.31
CA ALA A 269 -0.86 4.57 -16.26
C ALA A 269 0.65 4.76 -16.11
N GLN A 270 1.05 6.01 -15.86
CA GLN A 270 2.45 6.42 -15.75
C GLN A 270 2.75 6.85 -14.33
N TYR A 271 3.87 6.44 -13.76
CA TYR A 271 4.33 6.95 -12.47
C TYR A 271 5.33 8.07 -12.75
N VAL A 272 4.94 9.30 -12.44
CA VAL A 272 5.76 10.49 -12.68
C VAL A 272 6.72 10.68 -11.49
N GLY A 273 8.01 10.74 -11.79
CA GLY A 273 9.08 10.92 -10.80
C GLY A 273 10.44 10.49 -11.33
N LEU A 274 11.53 10.86 -10.64
CA LEU A 274 12.91 10.51 -11.01
C LEU A 274 13.31 9.11 -10.53
N THR A 275 12.37 8.15 -10.58
CA THR A 275 12.52 6.86 -9.90
C THR A 275 12.97 5.74 -10.84
N CYS A 276 12.77 5.85 -12.15
CA CYS A 276 13.29 4.87 -13.10
C CYS A 276 14.70 5.23 -13.58
N SER A 277 15.63 4.28 -13.42
CA SER A 277 17.04 4.31 -13.90
C SER A 277 17.91 5.49 -13.40
N GLU A 278 19.24 5.44 -13.64
CA GLU A 278 20.20 6.49 -13.22
C GLU A 278 20.10 7.81 -14.04
N GLY A 279 19.01 8.00 -14.80
CA GLY A 279 18.74 9.19 -15.61
C GLY A 279 17.40 9.89 -15.32
N GLY A 280 16.61 9.40 -14.35
CA GLY A 280 15.39 10.08 -13.90
C GLY A 280 14.23 10.04 -14.90
N SER A 281 13.94 8.87 -15.47
CA SER A 281 12.77 8.69 -16.34
C SER A 281 11.51 8.35 -15.53
N SER A 282 10.34 8.65 -16.10
CA SER A 282 9.05 8.21 -15.57
C SER A 282 8.81 6.73 -15.88
N ALA A 283 8.00 6.08 -15.05
CA ALA A 283 7.49 4.75 -15.34
C ALA A 283 6.34 4.83 -16.36
N HIS A 284 6.28 3.89 -17.29
CA HIS A 284 5.27 3.82 -18.34
C HIS A 284 4.65 2.43 -18.36
N GLU A 285 3.38 2.32 -18.75
CA GLU A 285 2.64 1.05 -18.88
C GLU A 285 2.64 0.22 -17.59
N LYS A 286 1.47 0.14 -16.96
CA LYS A 286 1.28 -0.55 -15.67
C LYS A 286 2.21 -0.02 -14.57
N CYS A 287 2.44 1.29 -14.54
CA CYS A 287 3.24 1.92 -13.49
C CYS A 287 4.59 1.21 -13.28
N THR A 288 5.30 0.80 -14.33
CA THR A 288 6.54 0.02 -14.19
C THR A 288 7.66 0.66 -15.01
N CYS A 289 8.89 0.58 -14.52
CA CYS A 289 10.03 1.08 -15.30
C CYS A 289 10.23 0.22 -16.56
N ALA A 290 10.79 0.78 -17.63
CA ALA A 290 11.02 0.05 -18.88
C ALA A 290 11.89 -1.21 -18.71
N ASN A 291 12.77 -1.23 -17.70
CA ASN A 291 13.60 -2.38 -17.33
C ASN A 291 12.91 -3.39 -16.40
N GLY A 292 11.64 -3.17 -16.05
CA GLY A 292 10.86 -4.02 -15.13
C GLY A 292 11.07 -3.70 -13.64
N ASP A 293 11.78 -2.62 -13.30
CA ASP A 293 11.98 -2.20 -11.92
C ASP A 293 10.72 -1.54 -11.32
N VAL A 294 10.61 -1.66 -9.99
CA VAL A 294 9.58 -0.97 -9.19
C VAL A 294 9.92 0.53 -9.16
N PRO A 295 9.03 1.42 -9.66
CA PRO A 295 9.33 2.85 -9.78
C PRO A 295 9.04 3.64 -8.51
N THR A 296 9.00 3.01 -7.34
CA THR A 296 8.76 3.69 -6.06
C THR A 296 9.63 3.10 -4.98
N TYR A 297 9.93 3.94 -3.99
CA TYR A 297 10.66 3.56 -2.78
C TYR A 297 9.87 3.87 -1.52
N PHE A 298 8.55 4.06 -1.65
CA PHE A 298 7.65 4.31 -0.52
C PHE A 298 7.72 3.20 0.53
N ASP A 299 7.96 1.95 0.14
CA ASP A 299 8.17 0.84 1.08
C ASP A 299 9.43 1.00 1.96
N TYR A 300 10.31 1.97 1.70
CA TYR A 300 11.46 2.32 2.54
C TYR A 300 11.30 3.65 3.29
N VAL A 301 10.12 4.26 3.22
CA VAL A 301 9.77 5.50 3.93
C VAL A 301 8.94 5.12 5.16
N PRO A 302 9.20 5.66 6.36
CA PRO A 302 8.40 5.35 7.55
C PRO A 302 6.89 5.56 7.34
N GLN A 303 6.07 4.60 7.80
CA GLN A 303 4.62 4.59 7.53
C GLN A 303 3.91 5.87 7.94
N TYR A 304 4.25 6.43 9.10
CA TYR A 304 3.71 7.71 9.57
C TYR A 304 3.85 8.83 8.52
N LEU A 305 5.04 8.96 7.91
CA LEU A 305 5.29 10.01 6.92
C LEU A 305 4.47 9.80 5.65
N ARG A 306 4.33 8.54 5.20
CA ARG A 306 3.52 8.21 4.02
C ARG A 306 2.05 8.51 4.25
N TRP A 307 1.51 8.12 5.41
CA TRP A 307 0.13 8.40 5.77
C TRP A 307 -0.14 9.89 5.95
N PHE A 308 0.83 10.65 6.47
CA PHE A 308 0.67 12.08 6.60
C PHE A 308 0.68 12.79 5.23
N GLU A 309 1.53 12.33 4.30
CA GLU A 309 1.54 12.82 2.92
C GLU A 309 0.22 12.49 2.20
N GLU A 310 -0.29 11.25 2.32
CA GLU A 310 -1.60 10.86 1.78
C GLU A 310 -2.76 11.68 2.41
N TRP A 311 -2.71 11.92 3.72
CA TRP A 311 -3.69 12.76 4.42
C TRP A 311 -3.71 14.18 3.87
N ALA A 312 -2.54 14.77 3.60
CA ALA A 312 -2.43 16.14 3.08
C ALA A 312 -3.01 16.24 1.66
N GLU A 313 -2.72 15.27 0.80
CA GLU A 313 -3.31 15.21 -0.55
C GLU A 313 -4.84 15.04 -0.50
N ASP A 314 -5.32 14.12 0.34
CA ASP A 314 -6.74 13.83 0.50
C ASP A 314 -7.50 15.03 1.08
N PHE A 315 -6.90 15.73 2.06
CA PHE A 315 -7.42 16.99 2.60
C PHE A 315 -7.56 18.04 1.50
N CYS A 316 -6.52 18.25 0.69
CA CYS A 316 -6.53 19.24 -0.39
C CYS A 316 -7.62 18.95 -1.42
N ARG A 317 -7.75 17.67 -1.82
CA ARG A 317 -8.79 17.18 -2.74
C ARG A 317 -10.20 17.45 -2.20
N LYS A 318 -10.46 17.06 -0.96
CA LYS A 318 -11.75 17.27 -0.29
C LYS A 318 -12.04 18.76 -0.12
N LYS A 319 -11.05 19.56 0.31
CA LYS A 319 -11.18 21.01 0.48
C LYS A 319 -11.61 21.68 -0.81
N LYS A 320 -10.99 21.37 -1.96
CA LYS A 320 -11.38 21.91 -3.28
C LYS A 320 -12.88 21.69 -3.53
N LYS A 321 -13.34 20.45 -3.40
CA LYS A 321 -14.76 20.07 -3.59
C LYS A 321 -15.71 20.77 -2.62
N LYS A 322 -15.37 20.85 -1.32
CA LYS A 322 -16.22 21.51 -0.32
C LYS A 322 -16.26 23.02 -0.53
N VAL A 323 -15.14 23.65 -0.86
CA VAL A 323 -15.06 25.09 -1.14
C VAL A 323 -15.84 25.45 -2.40
N GLU A 324 -15.76 24.65 -3.47
CA GLU A 324 -16.58 24.84 -4.67
C GLU A 324 -18.08 24.77 -4.36
N ASN A 325 -18.50 23.82 -3.53
CA ASN A 325 -19.89 23.73 -3.08
C ASN A 325 -20.31 24.97 -2.29
N VAL A 326 -19.50 25.43 -1.34
CA VAL A 326 -19.77 26.67 -0.59
C VAL A 326 -19.83 27.88 -1.51
N LYS A 327 -18.88 28.02 -2.45
CA LYS A 327 -18.91 29.09 -3.46
C LYS A 327 -20.18 29.05 -4.29
N LYS A 328 -20.57 27.89 -4.82
CA LYS A 328 -21.80 27.73 -5.61
C LYS A 328 -23.04 28.14 -4.81
N GLN A 329 -23.13 27.70 -3.55
CA GLN A 329 -24.34 27.94 -2.75
C GLN A 329 -24.42 29.37 -2.17
N CYS A 330 -23.29 29.98 -1.83
CA CYS A 330 -23.25 31.29 -1.15
C CYS A 330 -22.84 32.47 -2.05
N ARG A 331 -22.13 32.19 -3.14
CA ARG A 331 -21.52 33.18 -4.06
C ARG A 331 -21.67 32.83 -5.55
N GLY A 332 -22.51 31.84 -5.88
CA GLY A 332 -22.77 31.39 -7.24
C GLY A 332 -23.98 32.10 -7.86
N LYS A 333 -24.59 31.53 -8.89
CA LYS A 333 -25.79 32.08 -9.55
C LYS A 333 -27.09 31.38 -9.08
N TYR A 334 -28.22 32.09 -9.09
CA TYR A 334 -29.54 31.58 -8.70
C TYR A 334 -30.60 31.73 -9.81
N GLY A 335 -31.35 30.65 -10.08
CA GLY A 335 -32.47 30.59 -11.02
C GLY A 335 -32.08 30.76 -12.50
N ASP A 336 -33.04 30.61 -13.40
CA ASP A 336 -32.83 30.74 -14.86
C ASP A 336 -32.41 32.15 -15.29
N GLY A 337 -32.61 33.16 -14.42
CA GLY A 337 -32.19 34.55 -14.64
C GLY A 337 -30.75 34.87 -14.24
N GLY A 338 -29.97 33.91 -13.70
CA GLY A 338 -28.53 34.07 -13.50
C GLY A 338 -28.09 35.12 -12.48
N LYS A 339 -28.95 35.50 -11.50
CA LYS A 339 -28.61 36.51 -10.49
C LYS A 339 -27.51 36.01 -9.56
N ASP A 340 -26.53 36.86 -9.27
CA ASP A 340 -25.44 36.54 -8.35
C ASP A 340 -25.96 36.41 -6.92
N ARG A 341 -25.52 35.36 -6.22
CA ARG A 341 -25.77 35.14 -4.79
C ARG A 341 -24.72 35.89 -3.97
N TYR A 342 -25.14 36.51 -2.89
CA TYR A 342 -24.22 37.04 -1.88
C TYR A 342 -24.78 36.75 -0.49
N CYS A 343 -24.48 35.57 0.04
CA CYS A 343 -25.01 35.12 1.32
C CYS A 343 -23.95 35.17 2.44
N SER A 344 -24.42 35.35 3.67
CA SER A 344 -23.63 35.20 4.90
C SER A 344 -23.67 33.77 5.41
N ARG A 345 -22.79 33.45 6.38
CA ARG A 345 -22.77 32.16 7.09
C ARG A 345 -24.11 31.82 7.75
N ASN A 346 -24.87 32.82 8.20
CA ASN A 346 -26.13 32.63 8.93
C ASN A 346 -27.36 32.58 8.00
N GLY A 347 -27.15 32.46 6.69
CA GLY A 347 -28.25 32.34 5.71
C GLY A 347 -28.89 33.67 5.30
N TYR A 348 -28.36 34.82 5.74
CA TYR A 348 -28.84 36.13 5.25
C TYR A 348 -28.30 36.45 3.87
N ASP A 349 -29.18 36.95 3.00
CA ASP A 349 -28.84 37.64 1.75
C ASP A 349 -28.27 39.02 2.08
N CYS A 350 -26.96 39.22 1.84
CA CYS A 350 -26.30 40.48 2.18
C CYS A 350 -26.47 41.55 1.09
N THR A 351 -27.12 41.27 -0.04
CA THR A 351 -27.49 42.34 -0.98
C THR A 351 -28.73 43.10 -0.51
N LYS A 352 -29.47 42.57 0.47
CA LYS A 352 -30.64 43.22 1.06
C LYS A 352 -30.22 44.00 2.31
N THR A 353 -30.63 45.26 2.38
CA THR A 353 -30.46 46.09 3.58
C THR A 353 -31.25 45.45 4.73
N LYS A 354 -30.59 45.14 5.86
CA LYS A 354 -31.31 44.80 7.10
C LYS A 354 -32.22 45.98 7.41
N ARG A 355 -33.54 45.83 7.29
CA ARG A 355 -34.47 46.80 7.88
C ARG A 355 -34.26 46.71 9.39
N ALA A 356 -33.74 47.79 9.98
CA ALA A 356 -33.75 47.96 11.43
C ALA A 356 -35.21 47.85 11.89
N ILE A 357 -35.44 47.01 12.89
CA ILE A 357 -36.75 46.87 13.54
C ILE A 357 -36.99 48.10 14.39
#